data_AF-A0A0F9Q6K2-F1
#
_entry.id   AF-A0A0F9Q6K2-F1
#
_cell.length_a   1.000
_cell.length_b   1.000
_cell.length_c   1.000
_cell.angle_alpha   90.00
_cell.angle_beta   90.00
_cell.angle_gamma   90.00
#
_symmetry.space_group_name_H-M   'P 1'
#
loop_
_entity.id
_entity.type
_entity.pdbx_description
1 polymer ?
#
loop_
_entity_poly.entity_id
_entity_poly.type
_entity_poly.pdbx_seq_one_letter_code
_entity_poly.pdbx_strand_id
1 'polypeptide(L)'
;ALRWSLWGSLLLTIVFVVGGRSLIAMLTGIEEVRTVAWQYLPWLWVLPFASVWGFLFDGVFIGATRTRDMQNTMLFSALGIFAPVWWLTTSWGNHGLWFSLICLMLARAVSMGWLCWSHTRNDRWFSTW
;
A
#
# COMPACT_ATOMS: atom_id res chain seq x y z
N ALA A 1 -14.46 -7.52 8.74
CA ALA A 1 -13.33 -6.69 8.32
C ALA A 1 -13.11 -6.73 6.80
N LEU A 2 -12.76 -7.89 6.21
CA LEU A 2 -12.53 -8.08 4.76
C LEU A 2 -13.55 -7.39 3.84
N ARG A 3 -14.85 -7.62 4.04
CA ARG A 3 -15.92 -7.00 3.24
C ARG A 3 -15.88 -5.47 3.32
N TRP A 4 -15.75 -4.90 4.52
CA TRP A 4 -15.70 -3.44 4.74
C TRP A 4 -14.47 -2.81 4.13
N SER A 5 -13.30 -3.47 4.23
CA SER A 5 -12.07 -2.99 3.60
C SER A 5 -12.18 -2.98 2.08
N LEU A 6 -12.74 -4.03 1.47
CA LEU A 6 -12.98 -4.11 0.02
C LEU A 6 -13.96 -3.03 -0.45
N TRP A 7 -15.06 -2.83 0.26
CA TRP A 7 -16.02 -1.76 -0.07
C TRP A 7 -15.39 -0.38 0.06
N GLY A 8 -14.61 -0.14 1.12
CA GLY A 8 -13.90 1.13 1.34
C GLY A 8 -12.87 1.42 0.26
N SER A 9 -12.04 0.44 -0.11
CA SER A 9 -11.05 0.61 -1.17
C SER A 9 -11.71 0.82 -2.53
N LEU A 10 -12.77 0.07 -2.83
CA LEU A 10 -13.51 0.22 -4.09
C LEU A 10 -14.14 1.61 -4.20
N LEU A 11 -14.79 2.09 -3.13
CA LEU A 11 -15.37 3.43 -3.08
C LEU A 11 -14.30 4.51 -3.26
N LEU A 12 -13.18 4.42 -2.54
CA LEU A 12 -12.05 5.34 -2.67
C LEU A 12 -11.49 5.36 -4.09
N THR A 13 -11.28 4.19 -4.69
CA THR A 13 -10.86 4.10 -6.09
C THR A 13 -11.86 4.80 -7.00
N ILE A 14 -13.16 4.54 -6.87
CA ILE A 14 -14.18 5.17 -7.71
C ILE A 14 -14.14 6.69 -7.57
N VAL A 15 -13.98 7.22 -6.35
CA VAL A 15 -13.84 8.65 -6.09
C VAL A 15 -12.60 9.22 -6.78
N PHE A 16 -11.46 8.53 -6.73
CA PHE A 16 -10.23 8.99 -7.40
C PHE A 16 -10.27 8.85 -8.93
N VAL A 17 -10.94 7.83 -9.46
CA VAL A 17 -11.12 7.62 -10.90
C VAL A 17 -12.04 8.70 -11.48
N VAL A 18 -13.17 8.97 -10.84
CA VAL A 18 -14.17 9.94 -11.31
C VAL A 18 -13.75 11.37 -10.99
N GLY A 19 -13.22 11.61 -9.79
CA GLY A 19 -12.91 12.94 -9.26
C GLY A 19 -11.46 13.39 -9.45
N GLY A 20 -10.52 12.49 -9.79
CA GLY A 20 -9.08 12.78 -9.77
C GLY A 20 -8.65 13.98 -10.62
N ARG A 21 -9.25 14.14 -11.80
CA ARG A 21 -8.99 15.31 -12.67
C ARG A 21 -9.48 16.63 -12.06
N SER A 22 -10.68 16.62 -11.47
CA SER A 22 -11.25 17.80 -10.80
C SER A 22 -10.46 18.17 -9.55
N LEU A 23 -10.01 17.15 -8.79
CA LEU A 23 -9.18 17.33 -7.61
C LEU A 23 -7.83 17.99 -7.96
N ILE A 24 -7.16 17.50 -9.01
CA ILE A 24 -5.92 18.12 -9.50
C ILE A 24 -6.17 19.55 -9.98
N ALA A 25 -7.29 19.81 -10.67
CA ALA A 25 -7.62 21.14 -11.14
C ALA A 25 -7.89 22.14 -9.99
N MET A 26 -8.39 21.66 -8.84
CA MET A 26 -8.55 22.45 -7.63
C MET A 26 -7.24 22.67 -6.87
N LEU A 27 -6.31 21.72 -6.93
CA LEU A 27 -5.02 21.81 -6.24
C LEU A 27 -4.05 22.77 -6.91
N THR A 28 -4.12 22.91 -8.23
CA THR A 28 -3.22 23.80 -8.97
C THR A 28 -3.86 24.41 -10.21
N GLY A 29 -3.61 25.71 -10.39
CA GLY A 29 -3.94 26.46 -11.60
C GLY A 29 -2.88 26.36 -12.70
N ILE A 30 -1.73 25.73 -12.45
CA ILE A 30 -0.63 25.64 -13.41
C ILE A 30 -0.86 24.46 -14.35
N GLU A 31 -1.04 24.76 -15.65
CA GLU A 31 -1.35 23.78 -16.71
C GLU A 31 -0.28 22.67 -16.80
N GLU A 32 1.00 23.06 -16.75
CA GLU A 32 2.14 22.13 -16.84
C GLU A 32 2.10 21.10 -15.70
N VAL A 33 1.89 21.55 -14.46
CA VAL A 33 1.80 20.67 -13.28
C VAL A 33 0.61 19.74 -13.38
N ARG A 34 -0.53 20.23 -13.90
CA ARG A 34 -1.74 19.43 -14.11
C ARG A 34 -1.51 18.32 -15.16
N THR A 35 -0.87 18.64 -16.29
CA THR A 35 -0.56 17.65 -17.31
C THR A 35 0.35 16.54 -16.80
N VAL A 36 1.37 16.88 -16.00
CA VAL A 36 2.24 15.91 -15.35
C VAL A 36 1.45 15.07 -14.35
N ALA A 37 0.62 15.68 -13.49
CA ALA A 37 -0.18 14.95 -12.52
C ALA A 37 -1.17 13.96 -13.16
N TRP A 38 -1.74 14.30 -14.32
CA TRP A 38 -2.61 13.38 -15.06
C TRP A 38 -1.87 12.14 -15.60
N GLN A 39 -0.58 12.24 -15.92
CA GLN A 39 0.20 11.08 -16.35
C GLN A 39 0.38 10.04 -15.23
N TYR A 40 0.38 10.48 -13.97
CA TYR A 40 0.52 9.59 -12.80
C TYR A 40 -0.81 9.15 -12.19
N LEU A 41 -1.95 9.62 -12.71
CA LEU A 41 -3.28 9.25 -12.24
C LEU A 41 -3.54 7.73 -12.17
N PRO A 42 -3.09 6.92 -13.16
CA PRO A 42 -3.28 5.48 -13.08
C PRO A 42 -2.64 4.83 -11.85
N TRP A 43 -1.49 5.33 -11.40
CA TRP A 43 -0.83 4.84 -10.19
C TRP A 43 -1.67 5.12 -8.94
N LEU A 44 -2.30 6.29 -8.88
CA LEU A 44 -3.24 6.65 -7.80
C LEU A 44 -4.50 5.76 -7.79
N TRP A 45 -4.92 5.24 -8.93
CA TRP A 45 -6.06 4.31 -9.00
C TRP A 45 -5.72 2.93 -8.44
N VAL A 46 -4.49 2.45 -8.68
CA VAL A 46 -4.04 1.13 -8.22
C VAL A 46 -3.67 1.14 -6.73
N LEU A 47 -3.20 2.27 -6.22
CA LEU A 47 -2.67 2.37 -4.86
C LEU A 47 -3.69 1.94 -3.76
N PRO A 48 -4.96 2.38 -3.77
CA PRO A 48 -5.95 1.91 -2.80
C PRO A 48 -6.14 0.39 -2.81
N PHE A 49 -6.11 -0.24 -3.99
CA PHE A 49 -6.24 -1.70 -4.10
C PHE A 49 -5.01 -2.45 -3.59
N ALA A 50 -3.81 -1.89 -3.76
CA ALA A 50 -2.59 -2.47 -3.22
C ALA A 50 -2.52 -2.29 -1.70
N SER A 51 -2.89 -1.11 -1.19
CA SER A 51 -2.74 -0.75 0.23
C SER A 51 -3.83 -1.30 1.14
N VAL A 52 -5.03 -1.61 0.64
CA VAL A 52 -6.17 -2.08 1.46
C VAL A 52 -5.83 -3.31 2.30
N TRP A 53 -5.05 -4.24 1.73
CA TRP A 53 -4.64 -5.46 2.40
C TRP A 53 -3.68 -5.18 3.56
N GLY A 54 -2.73 -4.26 3.35
CA GLY A 54 -1.83 -3.79 4.40
C GLY A 54 -2.60 -3.19 5.56
N PHE A 55 -3.54 -2.28 5.29
CA PHE A 55 -4.34 -1.64 6.35
C PHE A 55 -5.27 -2.60 7.09
N LEU A 56 -5.81 -3.62 6.38
CA LEU A 56 -6.60 -4.67 7.01
C LEU A 56 -5.75 -5.45 8.03
N PHE A 57 -4.56 -5.88 7.63
CA PHE A 57 -3.66 -6.62 8.53
C PHE A 57 -3.09 -5.74 9.64
N ASP A 58 -2.74 -4.48 9.36
CA ASP A 58 -2.32 -3.52 10.37
C ASP A 58 -3.35 -3.46 11.52
N GLY A 59 -4.66 -3.41 11.21
CA GLY A 59 -5.72 -3.45 12.23
C GLY A 59 -5.75 -4.73 13.09
N VAL A 60 -5.48 -5.89 12.49
CA VAL A 60 -5.40 -7.18 13.21
C VAL A 60 -4.18 -7.22 14.14
N PHE A 61 -3.01 -6.81 13.65
CA PHE A 61 -1.77 -6.81 14.42
C PHE A 61 -1.77 -5.76 15.55
N ILE A 62 -2.34 -4.58 15.30
CA ILE A 62 -2.55 -3.55 16.32
C ILE A 62 -3.53 -4.06 17.39
N GLY A 63 -4.64 -4.68 16.99
CA GLY A 63 -5.60 -5.26 17.93
C GLY A 63 -5.02 -6.38 18.79
N ALA A 64 -4.09 -7.17 18.24
CA ALA A 64 -3.34 -8.20 18.95
C ALA A 64 -2.09 -7.69 19.67
N THR A 65 -1.87 -6.36 19.73
CA THR A 65 -0.71 -5.68 20.35
C THR A 65 0.66 -6.18 19.88
N ARG A 66 0.74 -6.71 18.64
CA ARG A 66 1.95 -7.27 18.02
C ARG A 66 2.71 -6.24 17.18
N THR A 67 3.10 -5.12 17.80
CA THR A 67 3.81 -4.03 17.11
C THR A 67 5.17 -4.45 16.55
N ARG A 68 5.90 -5.35 17.24
CA ARG A 68 7.22 -5.85 16.78
C ARG A 68 7.14 -6.57 15.44
N ASP A 69 6.13 -7.41 15.27
CA ASP A 69 5.89 -8.16 14.03
C ASP A 69 5.58 -7.20 12.87
N MET A 70 4.83 -6.14 13.16
CA MET A 70 4.50 -5.09 12.19
C MET A 70 5.73 -4.28 11.76
N GLN A 71 6.64 -3.97 12.69
CA GLN A 71 7.90 -3.28 12.39
C GLN A 71 8.85 -4.15 11.56
N ASN A 72 9.01 -5.43 11.91
CA ASN A 72 9.89 -6.35 11.20
C ASN A 72 9.42 -6.57 9.75
N THR A 73 8.12 -6.73 9.55
CA THR A 73 7.54 -6.89 8.20
C THR A 73 7.69 -5.62 7.36
N MET A 74 7.55 -4.44 7.96
CA MET A 74 7.83 -3.17 7.29
C MET A 74 9.29 -3.06 6.85
N LEU A 75 10.23 -3.36 7.76
CA LEU A 75 11.66 -3.29 7.47
C LEU A 75 12.07 -4.28 6.38
N PHE A 76 11.57 -5.52 6.46
CA PHE A 76 11.77 -6.53 5.42
C PHE A 76 11.22 -6.07 4.07
N SER A 77 10.02 -5.51 4.03
CA SER A 77 9.41 -5.04 2.78
C SER A 77 10.18 -3.85 2.19
N ALA A 78 10.65 -2.93 3.05
CA ALA A 78 11.40 -1.76 2.62
C ALA A 78 12.79 -2.12 2.08
N LEU A 79 13.55 -2.92 2.82
CA LEU A 79 14.93 -3.25 2.44
C LEU A 79 15.00 -4.41 1.45
N GLY A 80 14.12 -5.40 1.58
CA GLY A 80 14.12 -6.61 0.76
C GLY A 80 13.37 -6.47 -0.56
N ILE A 81 12.39 -5.57 -0.66
CA ILE A 81 11.58 -5.41 -1.88
C ILE A 81 11.68 -4.00 -2.44
N PHE A 82 11.36 -2.97 -1.66
CA PHE A 82 11.33 -1.60 -2.17
C PHE A 82 12.69 -1.13 -2.68
N ALA A 83 13.76 -1.26 -1.88
CA ALA A 83 15.08 -0.77 -2.27
C ALA A 83 15.64 -1.47 -3.54
N PRO A 84 15.58 -2.82 -3.67
CA PRO A 84 15.98 -3.50 -4.90
C PRO A 84 15.12 -3.15 -6.10
N VAL A 85 13.78 -3.11 -5.95
CA VAL A 85 12.86 -2.79 -7.04
C VAL A 85 13.06 -1.34 -7.49
N TRP A 86 13.22 -0.41 -6.56
CA TRP A 86 13.53 0.98 -6.87
C TRP A 86 14.86 1.09 -7.63
N TRP A 87 15.92 0.43 -7.15
CA TRP A 87 17.21 0.45 -7.82
C TRP A 87 17.13 -0.08 -9.26
N LEU A 88 16.42 -1.20 -9.48
CA LEU A 88 16.19 -1.78 -10.81
C LEU A 88 15.34 -0.88 -11.73
N THR A 89 14.40 -0.13 -11.15
CA THR A 89 13.47 0.73 -11.91
C THR A 89 13.89 2.20 -11.94
N THR A 90 15.11 2.52 -11.49
CA THR A 90 15.66 3.89 -11.54
C THR A 90 15.62 4.48 -12.96
N SER A 91 15.78 3.65 -13.99
CA SER A 91 15.70 4.05 -15.40
C SER A 91 14.31 4.55 -15.85
N TRP A 92 13.25 4.23 -15.10
CA TRP A 92 11.87 4.64 -15.40
C TRP A 92 11.49 5.97 -14.73
N GLY A 93 12.43 6.60 -14.02
CA GLY A 93 12.19 7.85 -13.28
C GLY A 93 11.06 7.71 -12.26
N ASN A 94 10.14 8.67 -12.25
CA ASN A 94 9.02 8.69 -11.30
C ASN A 94 8.06 7.50 -11.44
N HIS A 95 7.92 6.92 -12.64
CA HIS A 95 7.11 5.70 -12.81
C HIS A 95 7.71 4.52 -12.05
N GLY A 96 9.05 4.42 -12.03
CA GLY A 96 9.76 3.42 -11.24
C GLY A 96 9.53 3.60 -9.74
N LEU A 97 9.50 4.84 -9.26
CA LEU A 97 9.20 5.15 -7.86
C LEU A 97 7.76 4.76 -7.47
N TRP A 98 6.78 5.06 -8.31
CA TRP A 98 5.40 4.64 -8.06
C TRP A 98 5.26 3.11 -8.08
N PHE A 99 5.94 2.45 -9.02
CA PHE A 99 5.96 1.00 -9.09
C PHE A 99 6.59 0.38 -7.83
N SER A 100 7.76 0.86 -7.40
CA SER A 100 8.42 0.37 -6.19
C SER A 100 7.57 0.59 -4.94
N LEU A 101 6.85 1.72 -4.86
CA LEU A 101 5.90 1.99 -3.79
C LEU A 101 4.73 1.00 -3.76
N ILE A 102 4.17 0.65 -4.93
CA ILE A 102 3.12 -0.38 -4.99
C ILE A 102 3.68 -1.75 -4.59
N CYS A 103 4.87 -2.12 -5.07
CA CYS A 103 5.54 -3.35 -4.65
C CYS A 103 5.77 -3.38 -3.14
N LEU A 104 6.14 -2.26 -2.52
CA LEU A 104 6.27 -2.14 -1.06
C LEU A 104 4.93 -2.43 -0.36
N MET A 105 3.84 -1.83 -0.83
CA MET A 105 2.50 -2.03 -0.24
C MET A 105 2.06 -3.50 -0.34
N LEU A 106 2.28 -4.13 -1.49
CA LEU A 106 1.96 -5.54 -1.71
C LEU A 106 2.86 -6.47 -0.88
N ALA A 107 4.16 -6.20 -0.82
CA ALA A 107 5.10 -6.98 -0.02
C ALA A 107 4.70 -6.99 1.45
N ARG A 108 4.36 -5.82 2.01
CA ARG A 108 3.86 -5.73 3.40
C ARG A 108 2.61 -6.57 3.59
N ALA A 109 1.63 -6.44 2.70
CA ALA A 109 0.39 -7.18 2.77
C ALA A 109 0.63 -8.71 2.74
N VAL A 110 1.53 -9.18 1.87
CA VAL A 110 1.91 -10.59 1.77
C VAL A 110 2.65 -11.05 3.02
N SER A 111 3.65 -10.30 3.49
CA SER A 111 4.44 -10.65 4.68
C SER A 111 3.57 -10.70 5.94
N MET A 112 2.67 -9.73 6.14
CA MET A 112 1.74 -9.73 7.28
C MET A 112 0.68 -10.82 7.14
N GLY A 113 0.16 -11.07 5.94
CA GLY A 113 -0.77 -12.16 5.69
C GLY A 113 -0.15 -13.52 5.99
N TRP A 114 1.11 -13.72 5.59
CA TRP A 114 1.89 -14.93 5.92
C TRP A 114 2.08 -15.09 7.43
N LEU A 115 2.44 -14.00 8.12
CA LEU A 115 2.63 -14.05 9.56
C LEU A 115 1.32 -14.30 10.32
N CYS A 116 0.22 -13.70 9.86
CA CYS A 116 -1.13 -13.93 10.38
C CYS A 116 -1.54 -15.40 10.22
N TRP A 117 -1.27 -16.00 9.04
CA TRP A 117 -1.48 -17.44 8.83
C TRP A 117 -0.63 -18.26 9.80
N SER A 118 0.67 -17.96 9.90
CA SER A 118 1.60 -18.69 10.76
C SER A 118 1.18 -18.65 12.24
N HIS A 119 0.79 -17.48 12.74
CA HIS A 119 0.31 -17.32 14.13
C HIS A 119 -1.01 -18.03 14.36
N THR A 120 -1.91 -18.05 13.38
CA THR A 120 -3.19 -18.77 13.46
C THR A 120 -3.00 -20.28 13.46
N ARG A 121 -2.05 -20.80 12.70
CA ARG A 121 -1.78 -22.25 12.64
C ARG A 121 -1.07 -22.78 13.89
N ASN A 122 -0.30 -21.93 14.56
CA ASN A 122 0.52 -22.32 15.71
C ASN A 122 -0.07 -21.85 17.06
N ASP A 123 -1.27 -21.27 17.08
CA ASP A 123 -1.91 -20.65 18.26
C ASP A 123 -1.00 -19.65 19.02
N ARG A 124 -0.06 -19.03 18.30
CA ARG A 124 1.01 -18.19 18.88
C ARG A 124 0.62 -16.73 19.06
N TRP A 125 -0.62 -16.36 18.81
CA TRP A 125 -1.11 -14.98 18.97
C TRP A 125 -0.85 -14.42 20.37
N PHE A 126 -0.99 -15.26 21.40
CA PHE A 126 -0.84 -14.87 22.81
C PHE A 126 0.35 -15.51 23.52
N SER A 127 1.24 -16.21 22.80
CA SER A 127 2.43 -16.79 23.43
C SER A 127 3.35 -15.65 23.92
N THR A 128 3.43 -15.51 25.23
CA THR A 128 4.20 -14.50 25.95
C THR A 128 5.70 -14.71 25.74
N TRP A 129 6.35 -13.66 25.20
CA TRP A 129 7.79 -13.36 25.16
C TRP A 129 8.72 -14.36 24.45
#